data_AF-R6R9E2-F1
#
_entry.id   AF-R6R9E2-F1
#
_cell.length_a   1.000
_cell.length_b   1.000
_cell.length_c   1.000
_cell.angle_alpha   90.00
_cell.angle_beta   90.00
_cell.angle_gamma   90.00
#
_symmetry.space_group_name_H-M   'P 1'
#
loop_
_entity.id
_entity.type
_entity.pdbx_description
1 polymer ?
#
loop_
_entity_poly.entity_id
_entity_poly.type
_entity_poly.pdbx_seq_one_letter_code
_entity_poly.pdbx_strand_id
1 'polypeptide(L)'
;MKNNKLALLVAFFVSCTLAFSGCSKIGFVSDSSVTSADATASAVRNTIVNFLSDADAAGYGMLEGAETVIEITVDNSSWTVYAADVSSFKQSESVTWGTEQDGIKANESKESVSSAERLLGISLANNLAELEKGSIFAYCKNGNCLNTLYSSDFTDKFSLHSDVPTVTDLKSGSFAWNGSDGVINGGYIIGSNPKLINAA
;
A
#
# COMPACT_ATOMS: atom_id res chain seq x y z
N MET A 1 -9.04 2.66 51.14
CA MET A 1 -8.84 1.24 50.76
C MET A 1 -9.07 1.10 49.26
N LYS A 2 -8.02 0.70 48.54
CA LYS A 2 -7.94 -0.05 47.27
C LYS A 2 -9.08 -0.02 46.21
N ASN A 3 -8.61 0.23 44.97
CA ASN A 3 -9.05 -0.32 43.66
C ASN A 3 -10.17 0.46 42.92
N ASN A 4 -10.21 0.62 41.60
CA ASN A 4 -9.36 0.20 40.48
C ASN A 4 -9.83 0.85 39.16
N LYS A 5 -8.89 1.00 38.21
CA LYS A 5 -9.01 0.82 36.75
C LYS A 5 -9.81 1.81 35.88
N LEU A 6 -9.01 2.68 35.26
CA LEU A 6 -8.90 2.98 33.82
C LEU A 6 -9.72 2.12 32.81
N ALA A 7 -10.15 2.83 31.76
CA ALA A 7 -10.53 2.39 30.41
C ALA A 7 -11.97 1.90 30.18
N LEU A 8 -12.70 2.58 29.27
CA LEU A 8 -12.79 2.15 27.86
C LEU A 8 -13.65 3.16 27.08
N LEU A 9 -13.02 3.95 26.21
CA LEU A 9 -13.70 4.78 25.22
C LEU A 9 -14.13 3.85 24.08
N VAL A 10 -15.41 3.48 24.04
CA VAL A 10 -15.98 2.71 22.92
C VAL A 10 -16.37 3.71 21.83
N ALA A 11 -15.51 3.89 20.84
CA ALA A 11 -15.87 4.57 19.60
C ALA A 11 -16.70 3.62 18.73
N PHE A 12 -17.94 4.02 18.48
CA PHE A 12 -18.93 3.32 17.66
C PHE A 12 -18.56 3.53 16.18
N PHE A 13 -18.07 2.49 15.48
CA PHE A 13 -17.92 2.53 14.03
C PHE A 13 -19.30 2.34 13.39
N VAL A 14 -19.86 3.42 12.86
CA VAL A 14 -21.03 3.38 11.98
C VAL A 14 -20.57 2.81 10.64
N SER A 15 -20.84 1.53 10.41
CA SER A 15 -20.69 0.89 9.10
C SER A 15 -21.74 1.45 8.14
N CYS A 16 -21.38 2.47 7.37
CA CYS A 16 -22.17 2.89 6.22
C CYS A 16 -21.86 1.95 5.06
N THR A 17 -22.68 0.93 4.87
CA THR A 17 -22.67 0.11 3.66
C THR A 17 -23.20 0.98 2.53
N LEU A 18 -22.29 1.58 1.75
CA LEU A 18 -22.68 2.25 0.51
C LEU A 18 -23.08 1.18 -0.51
N ALA A 19 -24.31 1.27 -1.01
CA ALA A 19 -24.78 0.47 -2.12
C ALA A 19 -23.93 0.82 -3.36
N PHE A 20 -23.09 -0.12 -3.79
CA PHE A 20 -22.35 -0.02 -5.03
C PHE A 20 -23.32 -0.17 -6.22
N SER A 21 -23.86 0.95 -6.71
CA SER A 21 -24.49 1.01 -8.03
C SER A 21 -23.41 1.25 -9.09
N GLY A 22 -22.59 0.23 -9.33
CA GLY A 22 -21.63 0.25 -10.44
C GLY A 22 -22.34 -0.16 -11.73
N CYS A 23 -22.33 0.74 -12.71
CA CYS A 23 -22.49 0.37 -14.11
C CYS A 23 -21.52 -0.80 -14.39
N SER A 24 -22.06 -2.00 -14.66
CA SER A 24 -21.25 -3.18 -14.99
C SER A 24 -20.35 -2.83 -16.16
N LYS A 25 -19.07 -2.55 -15.88
CA LYS A 25 -18.03 -2.62 -16.91
C LYS A 25 -17.78 -4.10 -17.19
N ILE A 26 -18.77 -4.75 -17.81
CA ILE A 26 -18.54 -5.91 -18.68
C ILE A 26 -17.92 -5.35 -19.99
N GLY A 27 -16.78 -4.70 -19.83
CA GLY A 27 -15.87 -4.34 -20.90
C GLY A 27 -14.75 -5.35 -20.80
N PHE A 28 -14.41 -5.98 -21.92
CA PHE A 28 -13.26 -6.88 -22.03
C PHE A 28 -12.05 -6.27 -21.31
N VAL A 29 -11.67 -6.82 -20.16
CA VAL A 29 -10.41 -6.45 -19.51
C VAL A 29 -9.33 -6.99 -20.42
N SER A 30 -8.62 -6.09 -21.10
CA SER A 30 -7.52 -6.48 -21.98
C SER A 30 -6.29 -6.85 -21.16
N ASP A 31 -5.61 -7.93 -21.53
CA ASP A 31 -4.34 -8.37 -20.91
C ASP A 31 -3.31 -7.23 -20.80
N SER A 32 -3.38 -6.23 -21.69
CA SER A 32 -2.56 -5.01 -21.66
C SER A 32 -2.79 -4.15 -20.41
N SER A 33 -4.02 -4.06 -19.90
CA SER A 33 -4.34 -3.25 -18.72
C SER A 33 -3.81 -3.91 -17.45
N VAL A 34 -3.96 -5.23 -17.35
CA VAL A 34 -3.36 -6.04 -16.27
C VAL A 34 -1.83 -5.95 -16.32
N THR A 35 -1.25 -6.11 -17.51
CA THR A 35 0.21 -5.99 -17.72
C THR A 35 0.73 -4.61 -17.32
N SER A 36 0.01 -3.55 -17.67
CA SER A 36 0.36 -2.19 -17.26
C SER A 36 0.29 -2.02 -15.74
N ALA A 37 -0.74 -2.58 -15.11
CA ALA A 37 -0.88 -2.54 -13.65
C ALA A 37 0.24 -3.34 -12.95
N ASP A 38 0.62 -4.51 -13.47
CA ASP A 38 1.75 -5.30 -12.96
C ASP A 38 3.08 -4.54 -13.08
N ALA A 39 3.27 -3.81 -14.19
CA ALA A 39 4.45 -2.97 -14.38
C ALA A 39 4.51 -1.83 -13.35
N THR A 40 3.38 -1.18 -13.07
CA THR A 40 3.29 -0.17 -12.00
C THR A 40 3.57 -0.78 -10.63
N ALA A 41 2.98 -1.94 -10.30
CA ALA A 41 3.26 -2.65 -9.06
C ALA A 41 4.76 -2.97 -8.90
N SER A 42 5.41 -3.41 -9.97
CA SER A 42 6.86 -3.67 -10.02
C SER A 42 7.69 -2.40 -9.78
N ALA A 43 7.34 -1.29 -10.43
CA ALA A 43 8.01 -0.01 -10.23
C ALA A 43 7.89 0.48 -8.78
N VAL A 44 6.68 0.44 -8.21
CA VAL A 44 6.42 0.75 -6.81
C VAL A 44 7.27 -0.12 -5.89
N ARG A 45 7.30 -1.44 -6.14
CA ARG A 45 8.08 -2.38 -5.33
C ARG A 45 9.55 -1.99 -5.33
N ASN A 46 10.13 -1.76 -6.51
CA ASN A 46 11.53 -1.38 -6.63
C ASN A 46 11.85 -0.07 -5.89
N THR A 47 10.96 0.93 -5.97
CA THR A 47 11.10 2.17 -5.20
C THR A 47 11.09 1.92 -3.69
N ILE A 48 10.16 1.09 -3.19
CA ILE A 48 10.09 0.75 -1.76
C ILE A 48 11.33 -0.05 -1.33
N VAL A 49 11.79 -1.02 -2.13
CA VAL A 49 13.00 -1.81 -1.82
C VAL A 49 14.22 -0.89 -1.68
N ASN A 50 14.43 0.00 -2.65
CA ASN A 50 15.55 0.95 -2.60
C ASN A 50 15.42 1.89 -1.39
N PHE A 51 14.22 2.41 -1.14
CA PHE A 51 13.95 3.26 0.02
C PHE A 51 14.25 2.55 1.34
N LEU A 52 13.79 1.31 1.53
CA LEU A 52 14.02 0.56 2.76
C LEU A 52 15.50 0.21 2.96
N SER A 53 16.24 -0.03 1.88
CA SER A 53 17.69 -0.21 1.93
C SER A 53 18.41 1.06 2.41
N ASP A 54 18.06 2.22 1.85
CA ASP A 54 18.64 3.51 2.26
C ASP A 54 18.24 3.87 3.69
N ALA A 55 16.98 3.61 4.07
CA ALA A 55 16.45 3.81 5.40
C ALA A 55 17.20 2.97 6.44
N ASP A 56 17.51 1.71 6.13
CA ASP A 56 18.27 0.83 7.01
C ASP A 56 19.68 1.37 7.25
N ALA A 57 20.38 1.78 6.19
CA ALA A 57 21.70 2.41 6.28
C ALA A 57 21.69 3.70 7.11
N ALA A 58 20.58 4.44 7.08
CA ALA A 58 20.38 5.66 7.86
C ALA A 58 19.76 5.44 9.24
N GLY A 59 19.53 4.19 9.66
CA GLY A 59 19.10 3.84 11.02
C GLY A 59 17.60 3.96 11.30
N TYR A 60 16.76 4.13 10.27
CA TYR A 60 15.29 4.15 10.38
C TYR A 60 14.61 3.09 9.49
N GLY A 61 15.35 2.07 9.04
CA GLY A 61 14.81 0.93 8.31
C GLY A 61 13.96 -0.02 9.17
N MET A 62 13.54 -1.15 8.60
CA MET A 62 12.77 -2.15 9.36
C MET A 62 13.61 -2.85 10.43
N LEU A 63 12.94 -3.32 11.49
CA LEU A 63 13.52 -4.25 12.45
C LEU A 63 13.71 -5.64 11.82
N GLU A 64 14.74 -6.35 12.27
CA GLU A 64 15.00 -7.73 11.83
C GLU A 64 13.82 -8.64 12.21
N GLY A 65 13.39 -9.48 11.27
CA GLY A 65 12.26 -10.40 11.47
C GLY A 65 10.87 -9.75 11.49
N ALA A 66 10.77 -8.41 11.49
CA ALA A 66 9.50 -7.70 11.46
C ALA A 66 8.79 -7.85 10.11
N GLU A 67 7.47 -7.73 10.17
CA GLU A 67 6.54 -7.86 9.06
C GLU A 67 5.50 -6.76 9.16
N THR A 68 5.24 -6.05 8.06
CA THR A 68 4.23 -5.00 8.03
C THR A 68 3.71 -4.77 6.62
N VAL A 69 2.68 -3.94 6.52
CA VAL A 69 2.14 -3.44 5.25
C VAL A 69 2.33 -1.94 5.21
N ILE A 70 2.72 -1.43 4.06
CA ILE A 70 2.67 0.00 3.75
C ILE A 70 1.51 0.19 2.75
N GLU A 71 0.49 0.92 3.17
CA GLU A 71 -0.64 1.30 2.33
C GLU A 71 -0.42 2.70 1.76
N ILE A 72 -0.63 2.84 0.46
CA ILE A 72 -0.37 4.07 -0.27
C ILE A 72 -1.57 4.37 -1.16
N THR A 73 -1.99 5.62 -1.21
CA THR A 73 -2.99 6.08 -2.18
C THR A 73 -2.45 7.26 -2.97
N VAL A 74 -2.95 7.39 -4.19
CA VAL A 74 -2.68 8.51 -5.08
C VAL A 74 -4.00 9.00 -5.61
N ASP A 75 -4.24 10.30 -5.50
CA ASP A 75 -5.36 10.98 -6.13
C ASP A 75 -4.91 12.34 -6.64
N ASN A 76 -5.18 12.64 -7.91
CA ASN A 76 -4.69 13.84 -8.61
C ASN A 76 -3.18 14.08 -8.41
N SER A 77 -2.37 13.02 -8.56
CA SER A 77 -0.91 13.03 -8.35
C SER A 77 -0.46 13.47 -6.95
N SER A 78 -1.37 13.46 -5.98
CA SER A 78 -1.09 13.70 -4.57
C SER A 78 -1.04 12.37 -3.83
N TRP A 79 0.09 12.09 -3.21
CA TRP A 79 0.37 10.81 -2.56
C TRP A 79 0.08 10.87 -1.07
N THR A 80 -0.46 9.77 -0.56
CA THR A 80 -0.65 9.49 0.87
C THR A 80 0.05 8.19 1.22
N VAL A 81 0.82 8.16 2.30
CA VAL A 81 1.59 6.99 2.74
C VAL A 81 1.28 6.68 4.19
N TYR A 82 0.99 5.40 4.46
CA TYR A 82 0.67 4.89 5.80
C TYR A 82 1.37 3.55 6.06
N ALA A 83 2.26 3.51 7.05
CA ALA A 83 2.78 2.26 7.59
C ALA A 83 1.78 1.67 8.60
N ALA A 84 1.23 0.50 8.31
CA ALA A 84 0.16 -0.09 9.11
C ALA A 84 0.60 -0.46 10.54
N ASP A 85 1.86 -0.83 10.71
CA ASP A 85 2.49 -1.06 12.00
C ASP A 85 3.86 -0.38 12.04
N VAL A 86 3.93 0.78 12.70
CA VAL A 86 5.17 1.54 12.89
C VAL A 86 6.15 0.88 13.86
N SER A 87 5.69 -0.05 14.70
CA SER A 87 6.57 -0.78 15.62
C SER A 87 7.49 -1.76 14.90
N SER A 88 7.21 -2.05 13.63
CA SER A 88 8.06 -2.84 12.74
C SER A 88 9.30 -2.09 12.23
N PHE A 89 9.48 -0.81 12.58
CA PHE A 89 10.58 0.03 12.11
C PHE A 89 11.44 0.57 13.25
N LYS A 90 12.74 0.73 12.95
CA LYS A 90 13.69 1.48 13.77
C LYS A 90 13.28 2.95 13.79
N GLN A 91 13.53 3.60 14.92
CA GLN A 91 13.31 5.03 15.09
C GLN A 91 14.68 5.67 15.26
N SER A 92 15.06 6.59 14.37
CA SER A 92 16.29 7.37 14.52
C SER A 92 16.00 8.69 15.24
N GLU A 93 17.03 9.41 15.66
CA GLU A 93 16.87 10.71 16.31
C GLU A 93 16.34 11.79 15.36
N SER A 94 16.59 11.65 14.05
CA SER A 94 16.26 12.66 13.04
C SER A 94 15.07 12.28 12.16
N VAL A 95 14.80 10.99 11.99
CA VAL A 95 13.74 10.44 11.13
C VAL A 95 12.99 9.34 11.87
N THR A 96 11.66 9.46 11.89
CA THR A 96 10.77 8.53 12.60
C THR A 96 9.64 8.06 11.69
N TRP A 97 9.17 6.84 11.95
CA TRP A 97 7.90 6.34 11.44
C TRP A 97 6.81 6.65 12.45
N GLY A 98 5.64 7.08 11.99
CA GLY A 98 4.56 7.53 12.85
C GLY A 98 3.20 7.51 12.16
N THR A 99 2.64 8.70 11.97
CA THR A 99 1.29 8.82 11.41
C THR A 99 1.33 8.89 9.89
N GLU A 100 0.19 8.57 9.29
CA GLU A 100 -0.08 8.83 7.87
C GLU A 100 0.38 10.24 7.46
N GLN A 101 0.97 10.32 6.28
CA GLN A 101 1.38 11.56 5.65
C GLN A 101 0.67 11.70 4.31
N ASP A 102 0.11 12.88 4.06
CA ASP A 102 -0.67 13.20 2.86
C ASP A 102 -0.08 14.40 2.09
N GLY A 103 -0.72 14.71 0.96
CA GLY A 103 -0.40 15.90 0.18
C GLY A 103 0.98 15.87 -0.47
N ILE A 104 1.60 14.69 -0.58
CA ILE A 104 2.99 14.55 -1.03
C ILE A 104 3.04 14.59 -2.56
N LYS A 105 3.93 15.40 -3.12
CA LYS A 105 4.07 15.61 -4.56
C LYS A 105 5.49 15.38 -5.05
N ALA A 106 5.61 15.18 -6.36
CA ALA A 106 6.90 15.11 -7.03
C ALA A 106 7.69 16.43 -6.86
N ASN A 107 9.02 16.32 -6.86
CA ASN A 107 9.99 17.40 -6.71
C ASN A 107 9.96 18.15 -5.36
N GLU A 108 9.26 17.61 -4.35
CA GLU A 108 9.42 18.11 -2.99
C GLU A 108 10.83 17.84 -2.45
N SER A 109 11.34 18.79 -1.67
CA SER A 109 12.64 18.62 -1.00
C SER A 109 12.56 17.56 0.09
N LYS A 110 13.57 16.70 0.15
CA LYS A 110 13.78 15.76 1.25
C LYS A 110 14.53 16.38 2.43
N GLU A 111 15.05 17.59 2.28
CA GLU A 111 15.83 18.26 3.32
C GLU A 111 14.95 18.56 4.53
N SER A 112 15.46 18.26 5.72
CA SER A 112 14.78 18.50 7.01
C SER A 112 13.45 17.74 7.19
N VAL A 113 13.12 16.79 6.32
CA VAL A 113 11.95 15.92 6.50
C VAL A 113 12.28 14.87 7.57
N SER A 114 11.49 14.85 8.64
CA SER A 114 11.66 13.92 9.77
C SER A 114 10.67 12.75 9.78
N SER A 115 9.72 12.70 8.85
CA SER A 115 8.83 11.55 8.67
C SER A 115 9.35 10.61 7.57
N ALA A 116 9.52 9.34 7.92
CA ALA A 116 9.89 8.30 6.98
C ALA A 116 8.80 8.06 5.91
N GLU A 117 7.52 8.13 6.28
CA GLU A 117 6.39 8.03 5.35
C GLU A 117 6.44 9.13 4.29
N ARG A 118 6.76 10.37 4.71
CA ARG A 118 6.90 11.49 3.77
C ARG A 118 8.11 11.30 2.85
N LEU A 119 9.25 10.87 3.38
CA LEU A 119 10.43 10.55 2.55
C LEU A 119 10.16 9.44 1.53
N LEU A 120 9.43 8.40 1.93
CA LEU A 120 8.97 7.34 1.02
C LEU A 120 8.03 7.91 -0.05
N GLY A 121 7.02 8.69 0.36
CA GLY A 121 6.07 9.30 -0.56
C GLY A 121 6.74 10.22 -1.59
N ILE A 122 7.73 11.01 -1.20
CA ILE A 122 8.52 11.84 -2.12
C ILE A 122 9.27 10.94 -3.12
N SER A 123 9.83 9.82 -2.65
CA SER A 123 10.56 8.88 -3.51
C SER A 123 9.63 8.20 -4.53
N LEU A 124 8.41 7.85 -4.11
CA LEU A 124 7.37 7.30 -4.98
C LEU A 124 6.91 8.35 -6.00
N ALA A 125 6.56 9.55 -5.54
CA ALA A 125 6.09 10.63 -6.41
C ALA A 125 7.13 11.03 -7.46
N ASN A 126 8.42 11.00 -7.14
CA ASN A 126 9.48 11.27 -8.11
C ASN A 126 9.67 10.16 -9.14
N ASN A 127 9.62 8.89 -8.72
CA ASN A 127 9.85 7.75 -9.62
C ASN A 127 8.61 7.38 -10.45
N LEU A 128 7.42 7.76 -9.99
CA LEU A 128 6.13 7.52 -10.64
C LEU A 128 5.39 8.84 -10.87
N ALA A 129 6.09 9.85 -11.37
CA ALA A 129 5.55 11.22 -11.51
C ALA A 129 4.29 11.33 -12.39
N GLU A 130 4.13 10.42 -13.34
CA GLU A 130 2.96 10.36 -14.24
C GLU A 130 1.76 9.63 -13.63
N LEU A 131 1.88 9.08 -12.41
CA LEU A 131 0.77 8.38 -11.77
C LEU A 131 -0.21 9.39 -11.17
N GLU A 132 -1.40 9.50 -11.75
CA GLU A 132 -2.43 10.41 -11.29
C GLU A 132 -3.33 9.82 -10.20
N LYS A 133 -3.57 8.51 -10.25
CA LYS A 133 -4.52 7.83 -9.36
C LYS A 133 -4.09 6.40 -9.07
N GLY A 134 -4.34 5.93 -7.86
CA GLY A 134 -4.41 4.51 -7.54
C GLY A 134 -4.38 4.20 -6.05
N SER A 135 -4.63 2.94 -5.73
CA SER A 135 -4.36 2.35 -4.42
C SER A 135 -3.23 1.34 -4.55
N ILE A 136 -2.40 1.26 -3.52
CA ILE A 136 -1.20 0.43 -3.47
C ILE A 136 -1.14 -0.25 -2.10
N PHE A 137 -0.83 -1.54 -2.12
CA PHE A 137 -0.63 -2.36 -0.91
C PHE A 137 0.72 -3.05 -0.99
N ALA A 138 1.65 -2.69 -0.11
CA ALA A 138 3.02 -3.20 -0.14
C ALA A 138 3.32 -4.05 1.10
N TYR A 139 3.47 -5.36 0.90
CA TYR A 139 3.85 -6.29 1.96
C TYR A 139 5.38 -6.31 2.13
N CYS A 140 5.83 -5.91 3.31
CA CYS A 140 7.25 -5.79 3.62
C CYS A 140 7.64 -6.72 4.78
N LYS A 141 8.82 -7.33 4.67
CA LYS A 141 9.38 -8.20 5.70
C LYS A 141 10.89 -8.10 5.69
N ASN A 142 11.48 -8.03 6.88
CA ASN A 142 12.94 -8.08 7.07
C ASN A 142 13.71 -7.07 6.22
N GLY A 143 13.25 -5.81 6.21
CA GLY A 143 13.90 -4.72 5.46
C GLY A 143 13.67 -4.73 3.95
N ASN A 144 12.78 -5.60 3.45
CA ASN A 144 12.52 -5.74 2.02
C ASN A 144 11.03 -5.67 1.71
N CYS A 145 10.67 -5.10 0.56
CA CYS A 145 9.32 -5.19 0.02
C CYS A 145 9.20 -6.47 -0.80
N LEU A 146 8.44 -7.43 -0.29
CA LEU A 146 8.30 -8.75 -0.90
C LEU A 146 7.25 -8.73 -1.99
N ASN A 147 6.12 -8.07 -1.74
CA ASN A 147 5.02 -8.01 -2.70
C ASN A 147 4.39 -6.62 -2.74
N THR A 148 3.89 -6.24 -3.92
CA THR A 148 3.06 -5.06 -4.11
C THR A 148 1.82 -5.40 -4.92
N LEU A 149 0.71 -4.76 -4.55
CA LEU A 149 -0.49 -4.68 -5.35
C LEU A 149 -0.69 -3.23 -5.78
N TYR A 150 -1.27 -3.04 -6.95
CA TYR A 150 -1.65 -1.73 -7.47
C TYR A 150 -2.99 -1.83 -8.20
N SER A 151 -3.85 -0.83 -8.02
CA SER A 151 -5.05 -0.66 -8.83
C SER A 151 -5.33 0.82 -9.04
N SER A 152 -5.59 1.20 -10.30
CA SER A 152 -6.11 2.53 -10.64
C SER A 152 -7.62 2.67 -10.43
N ASP A 153 -8.33 1.60 -10.08
CA ASP A 153 -9.78 1.64 -9.90
C ASP A 153 -10.15 2.28 -8.55
N PHE A 154 -9.26 2.16 -7.55
CA PHE A 154 -9.43 2.67 -6.19
C PHE A 154 -8.66 3.97 -5.92
N THR A 155 -9.18 4.82 -5.04
CA THR A 155 -8.49 6.00 -4.46
C THR A 155 -8.31 5.91 -2.95
N ASP A 156 -8.91 4.91 -2.31
CA ASP A 156 -8.83 4.62 -0.88
C ASP A 156 -7.97 3.38 -0.63
N LYS A 157 -7.69 3.09 0.64
CA LYS A 157 -6.78 2.01 1.05
C LYS A 157 -7.30 0.64 0.61
N PHE A 158 -6.42 -0.20 0.08
CA PHE A 158 -6.74 -1.58 -0.32
C PHE A 158 -7.40 -2.38 0.81
N SER A 159 -6.98 -2.20 2.06
CA SER A 159 -7.56 -2.88 3.23
C SER A 159 -9.04 -2.59 3.50
N LEU A 160 -9.63 -1.59 2.85
CA LEU A 160 -11.06 -1.28 2.95
C LEU A 160 -11.92 -2.13 2.02
N HIS A 161 -11.30 -2.87 1.09
CA HIS A 161 -12.00 -3.71 0.12
C HIS A 161 -11.91 -5.18 0.54
N SER A 162 -13.01 -5.92 0.43
CA SER A 162 -13.10 -7.31 0.89
C SER A 162 -12.78 -8.35 -0.17
N ASP A 163 -12.75 -7.95 -1.44
CA ASP A 163 -12.58 -8.80 -2.62
C ASP A 163 -11.23 -8.59 -3.31
N VAL A 164 -10.23 -8.13 -2.56
CA VAL A 164 -8.86 -7.89 -3.00
C VAL A 164 -7.89 -8.87 -2.30
N PRO A 165 -6.70 -9.14 -2.88
CA PRO A 165 -5.73 -10.04 -2.25
C PRO A 165 -5.23 -9.54 -0.89
N THR A 166 -5.11 -10.47 0.05
CA THR A 166 -4.61 -10.24 1.41
C THR A 166 -3.13 -10.63 1.56
N VAL A 167 -2.52 -10.35 2.71
CA VAL A 167 -1.16 -10.83 3.02
C VAL A 167 -1.04 -12.36 2.91
N THR A 168 -2.11 -13.10 3.25
CA THR A 168 -2.12 -14.56 3.11
C THR A 168 -2.00 -14.98 1.65
N ASP A 169 -2.74 -14.32 0.77
CA ASP A 169 -2.71 -14.57 -0.68
C ASP A 169 -1.33 -14.22 -1.25
N LEU A 170 -0.77 -13.07 -0.84
CA LEU A 170 0.58 -12.65 -1.23
C LEU A 170 1.67 -13.65 -0.84
N LYS A 171 1.56 -14.24 0.36
CA LYS A 171 2.48 -15.28 0.84
C LYS A 171 2.29 -16.61 0.10
N SER A 172 1.06 -16.93 -0.28
CA SER A 172 0.75 -18.16 -1.04
C SER A 172 1.16 -18.06 -2.51
N GLY A 173 1.22 -16.83 -3.04
CA GLY A 173 1.45 -16.57 -4.47
C GLY A 173 0.20 -16.73 -5.33
N SER A 174 -0.98 -16.93 -4.73
CA SER A 174 -2.24 -17.14 -5.44
C SER A 174 -3.41 -16.38 -4.82
N PHE A 175 -4.41 -16.06 -5.65
CA PHE A 175 -5.67 -15.44 -5.22
C PHE A 175 -6.83 -15.99 -6.06
N ALA A 176 -8.03 -16.04 -5.50
CA ALA A 176 -9.24 -16.50 -6.20
C ALA A 176 -9.76 -15.39 -7.14
N TRP A 177 -9.14 -15.25 -8.31
CA TRP A 177 -9.50 -14.25 -9.29
C TRP A 177 -10.86 -14.53 -9.95
N ASN A 178 -11.51 -13.49 -10.47
CA ASN A 178 -12.77 -13.62 -11.20
C ASN A 178 -12.50 -14.01 -12.67
N GLY A 179 -12.19 -15.29 -12.86
CA GLY A 179 -11.94 -15.90 -14.17
C GLY A 179 -10.51 -15.71 -14.70
N SER A 180 -9.99 -14.49 -14.68
CA SER A 180 -8.65 -14.14 -15.20
C SER A 180 -7.76 -13.49 -14.14
N ASP A 181 -6.47 -13.82 -14.14
CA ASP A 181 -5.48 -13.25 -13.23
C ASP A 181 -5.47 -11.72 -13.26
N GLY A 182 -5.55 -11.11 -12.08
CA GLY A 182 -5.56 -9.65 -11.92
C GLY A 182 -6.93 -9.00 -12.14
N VAL A 183 -8.01 -9.78 -12.28
CA VAL A 183 -9.38 -9.25 -12.40
C VAL A 183 -10.22 -9.74 -11.24
N ILE A 184 -10.85 -8.80 -10.52
CA ILE A 184 -11.75 -9.09 -9.40
C ILE A 184 -13.22 -8.88 -9.77
N ASN A 185 -14.11 -9.07 -8.81
CA ASN A 185 -15.53 -8.79 -8.98
C ASN A 185 -15.75 -7.31 -9.35
N GLY A 186 -16.72 -7.06 -10.24
CA GLY A 186 -16.95 -5.72 -10.79
C GLY A 186 -16.04 -5.33 -11.97
N GLY A 187 -15.08 -6.19 -12.35
CA GLY A 187 -14.20 -5.97 -13.50
C GLY A 187 -13.02 -5.05 -13.21
N TYR A 188 -12.71 -4.82 -11.93
CA TYR A 188 -11.56 -4.03 -11.52
C TYR A 188 -10.26 -4.78 -11.71
N ILE A 189 -9.22 -4.01 -12.02
CA ILE A 189 -7.89 -4.50 -12.35
C ILE A 189 -6.99 -4.33 -11.14
N ILE A 190 -6.31 -5.41 -10.79
CA ILE A 190 -5.24 -5.43 -9.79
C ILE A 190 -3.97 -5.94 -10.44
N GLY A 191 -2.98 -5.08 -10.51
CA GLY A 191 -1.60 -5.45 -10.80
C GLY A 191 -0.92 -6.02 -9.56
N SER A 192 -0.05 -7.01 -9.74
CA SER A 192 0.70 -7.62 -8.65
C SER A 192 2.15 -7.86 -9.03
N ASN A 193 3.06 -7.63 -8.08
CA ASN A 193 4.47 -8.00 -8.22
C ASN A 193 5.01 -8.58 -6.91
N PRO A 194 5.50 -9.84 -6.88
CA PRO A 194 5.39 -10.87 -7.91
C PRO A 194 3.94 -11.14 -8.37
N LYS A 195 3.79 -11.70 -9.58
CA LYS A 195 2.48 -12.02 -10.15
C LYS A 195 1.78 -13.05 -9.29
N LEU A 196 0.56 -12.74 -8.85
CA LEU A 196 -0.33 -13.73 -8.24
C LEU A 196 -1.09 -14.48 -9.32
N ILE A 197 -1.14 -15.80 -9.19
CA ILE A 197 -1.85 -16.69 -10.09
C ILE A 197 -3.23 -17.07 -9.54
N ASN A 198 -4.15 -17.49 -10.40
CA ASN A 198 -5.44 -17.99 -9.94
C ASN A 198 -5.27 -19.23 -9.06
N ALA A 199 -5.89 -19.22 -7.88
CA ALA A 199 -6.03 -20.40 -7.06
C ALA A 199 -6.97 -21.39 -7.77
N ALA A 200 -6.44 -22.54 -8.17
CA ALA A 200 -7.19 -23.60 -8.84
C ALA A 200 -8.24 -24.26 -7.95
#